data_AF-A0A1Y3TU97-F1
#
_entry.id   AF-A0A1Y3TU97-F1
#
_cell.length_a   1.000
_cell.length_b   1.000
_cell.length_c   1.000
_cell.angle_alpha   90.00
_cell.angle_beta   90.00
_cell.angle_gamma   90.00
#
_symmetry.space_group_name_H-M   'P 1'
#
loop_
_entity.id
_entity.type
_entity.pdbx_description
1 polymer ?
#
loop_
_entity_poly.entity_id
_entity_poly.type
_entity_poly.pdbx_seq_one_letter_code
_entity_poly.pdbx_strand_id
1 'polypeptide(L)'
;MKKKMYLQMISTVVCAAMFSGLTGCQEKASGATEATVVDQTLVNDVVSCTTNSPSLNTADANGLSYLREYMSYFTDGVIGVCYLGHREKGDTKPLADWIQTSAPQLVKKLPFILEIAADKERVLGDGYGDLFCFVPKDTFSTLSVNRTEWISDEYGVYPYDGDVLYCSEYAEPVLVFANYEQYWDESNVKISALSGSGGYVQWCPYRDLDNNGALGIPFYYKEDSYAGTYEAKLLVDFTHLGTDTDMKDPFQWNAWDYIQAIDPYDVMDDGWGAPYDTALMNTKWQCGENWYISFGEGNCDPAYAGCVEIYKKSEQGQNYQKLYSGVWRMDEEYLRLEVTSGSDTRNGSFLILISPSGEEMDMYMDYRTGVIPPFFIEGTGFMTLTYRYE
;
A
#
# COMPACT_ATOMS: atom_id res chain seq x y z
N MET A 1 6.27 29.29 -36.61
CA MET A 1 5.09 29.89 -35.94
C MET A 1 4.60 28.90 -34.91
N LYS A 2 4.66 29.26 -33.62
CA LYS A 2 4.15 28.46 -32.51
C LYS A 2 2.62 28.46 -32.56
N LYS A 3 1.99 27.30 -32.62
CA LYS A 3 0.59 27.13 -32.22
C LYS A 3 0.55 26.08 -31.12
N LYS A 4 0.30 26.55 -29.89
CA LYS A 4 -0.18 25.74 -28.78
C LYS A 4 -1.55 25.19 -29.18
N MET A 5 -1.82 23.92 -28.94
CA MET A 5 -3.18 23.39 -28.96
C MET A 5 -3.39 22.52 -27.73
N TYR A 6 -4.49 22.82 -27.05
CA TYR A 6 -4.91 22.33 -25.75
C TYR A 6 -5.32 20.86 -25.83
N LEU A 7 -4.87 20.02 -24.90
CA LEU A 7 -5.50 18.73 -24.60
C LEU A 7 -6.84 19.02 -23.91
N GLN A 8 -7.95 18.69 -24.57
CA GLN A 8 -9.26 18.55 -23.93
C GLN A 8 -9.39 17.10 -23.44
N MET A 9 -9.44 16.93 -22.12
CA MET A 9 -9.83 15.68 -21.48
C MET A 9 -11.31 15.40 -21.81
N ILE A 10 -11.58 14.34 -22.56
CA ILE A 10 -12.95 13.85 -22.77
C ILE A 10 -13.23 12.78 -21.73
N SER A 11 -14.05 13.14 -20.75
CA SER A 11 -14.69 12.25 -19.80
C SER A 11 -15.71 11.37 -20.53
N THR A 12 -15.59 10.04 -20.39
CA THR A 12 -16.58 9.11 -20.95
C THR A 12 -17.46 8.58 -19.82
N VAL A 13 -18.66 9.13 -19.73
CA VAL A 13 -19.78 8.62 -18.93
C VAL A 13 -20.42 7.46 -19.71
N VAL A 14 -20.53 6.28 -19.11
CA VAL A 14 -21.39 5.20 -19.62
C VAL A 14 -22.50 4.93 -18.60
N CYS A 15 -23.70 5.40 -18.94
CA CYS A 15 -24.96 4.97 -18.35
C CYS A 15 -25.66 4.04 -19.33
N ALA A 16 -26.10 2.86 -18.88
CA ALA A 16 -27.18 2.11 -19.53
C ALA A 16 -27.98 1.31 -18.50
N ALA A 17 -29.29 1.38 -18.66
CA ALA A 17 -30.32 1.12 -17.68
C ALA A 17 -30.66 -0.36 -17.45
N MET A 18 -31.15 -0.58 -16.23
CA MET A 18 -32.17 -1.54 -15.77
C MET A 18 -32.73 -2.57 -16.76
N PHE A 19 -32.66 -3.84 -16.36
CA PHE A 19 -33.73 -4.81 -16.60
C PHE A 19 -34.34 -5.24 -15.27
N SER A 20 -35.66 -5.11 -15.20
CA SER A 20 -36.50 -5.54 -14.08
C SER A 20 -37.08 -6.92 -14.37
N GLY A 21 -37.24 -7.71 -13.30
CA GLY A 21 -38.23 -8.77 -13.21
C GLY A 21 -37.67 -10.19 -13.25
N LEU A 22 -37.65 -10.83 -12.08
CA LEU A 22 -38.22 -12.17 -11.89
C LEU A 22 -38.57 -12.36 -10.40
N THR A 23 -39.87 -12.48 -10.16
CA THR A 23 -40.54 -13.21 -9.07
C THR A 23 -39.71 -14.39 -8.56
N GLY A 24 -39.48 -14.61 -7.26
CA GLY A 24 -40.46 -14.67 -6.17
C GLY A 24 -40.55 -16.12 -5.70
N CYS A 25 -39.95 -16.44 -4.55
CA CYS A 25 -40.29 -17.59 -3.72
C CYS A 25 -39.82 -17.34 -2.28
N GLN A 26 -40.78 -17.04 -1.41
CA GLN A 26 -40.64 -17.17 0.03
C GLN A 26 -40.67 -18.64 0.41
N GLU A 27 -39.78 -19.07 1.31
CA GLU A 27 -40.10 -20.17 2.23
C GLU A 27 -39.68 -19.80 3.65
N LYS A 28 -40.64 -19.96 4.57
CA LYS A 28 -40.55 -19.70 6.01
C LYS A 28 -39.70 -20.78 6.69
N ALA A 29 -38.89 -20.38 7.65
CA ALA A 29 -38.65 -21.19 8.85
C ALA A 29 -38.61 -20.27 10.08
N SER A 30 -39.52 -20.52 11.02
CA SER A 30 -39.54 -19.90 12.34
C SER A 30 -38.57 -20.59 13.29
N GLY A 31 -37.96 -19.83 14.19
CA GLY A 31 -37.30 -20.37 15.37
C GLY A 31 -36.49 -19.30 16.09
N ALA A 32 -37.16 -18.49 16.90
CA ALA A 32 -36.49 -17.67 17.90
C ALA A 32 -35.86 -18.60 18.96
N THR A 33 -34.54 -18.50 19.14
CA THR A 33 -33.87 -18.98 20.35
C THR A 33 -32.72 -18.04 20.67
N GLU A 34 -32.62 -17.73 21.96
CA GLU A 34 -31.78 -16.69 22.57
C GLU A 34 -30.28 -16.83 22.26
N ALA A 35 -29.66 -15.76 21.77
CA ALA A 35 -28.22 -15.67 21.58
C ALA A 35 -27.55 -15.55 22.97
N THR A 36 -26.84 -16.59 23.36
CA THR A 36 -26.10 -16.68 24.62
C THR A 36 -24.60 -16.74 24.30
N VAL A 37 -23.86 -15.77 24.83
CA VAL A 37 -22.40 -15.71 25.02
C VAL A 37 -21.54 -15.62 23.75
N VAL A 38 -20.99 -14.41 23.56
CA VAL A 38 -19.89 -14.09 22.64
C VAL A 38 -18.62 -14.80 23.11
N ASP A 39 -18.07 -15.67 22.26
CA ASP A 39 -16.80 -16.36 22.46
C ASP A 39 -15.62 -15.40 22.24
N GLN A 40 -14.68 -15.40 23.19
CA GLN A 40 -13.60 -14.43 23.37
C GLN A 40 -12.37 -14.69 22.48
N THR A 41 -12.55 -15.17 21.24
CA THR A 41 -11.43 -15.61 20.39
C THR A 41 -10.97 -14.59 19.34
N LEU A 42 -11.61 -13.42 19.22
CA LEU A 42 -11.28 -12.39 18.21
C LEU A 42 -10.32 -11.28 18.70
N VAL A 43 -9.83 -11.35 19.93
CA VAL A 43 -8.95 -10.31 20.51
C VAL A 43 -7.46 -10.73 20.51
N ASN A 44 -7.14 -11.95 20.08
CA ASN A 44 -5.77 -12.46 20.07
C ASN A 44 -5.01 -12.26 18.74
N ASP A 45 -5.68 -11.87 17.66
CA ASP A 45 -5.01 -11.71 16.34
C ASP A 45 -4.29 -10.37 16.15
N VAL A 46 -4.49 -9.39 17.05
CA VAL A 46 -3.81 -8.08 17.00
C VAL A 46 -2.55 -8.05 17.88
N VAL A 47 -2.31 -9.09 18.70
CA VAL A 47 -1.23 -9.09 19.72
C VAL A 47 0.00 -9.93 19.32
N SER A 48 0.04 -10.53 18.13
CA SER A 48 1.23 -11.29 17.70
C SER A 48 2.36 -10.47 17.05
N CYS A 49 2.32 -9.14 17.10
CA CYS A 49 3.46 -8.29 16.75
C CYS A 49 4.50 -8.25 17.90
N THR A 50 4.85 -9.41 18.46
CA THR A 50 5.95 -9.55 19.41
C THR A 50 7.04 -10.41 18.79
N THR A 51 8.12 -9.74 18.40
CA THR A 51 9.51 -10.24 18.34
C THR A 51 9.74 -11.72 17.97
N ASN A 52 9.08 -12.17 16.92
CA ASN A 52 9.57 -13.25 16.08
C ASN A 52 9.55 -12.70 14.65
N SER A 53 10.52 -11.84 14.33
CA SER A 53 11.00 -11.84 12.95
C SER A 53 11.28 -13.31 12.64
N PRO A 54 10.62 -13.93 11.64
CA PRO A 54 11.19 -15.14 11.09
C PRO A 54 12.59 -14.71 10.69
N SER A 55 13.61 -15.19 11.39
CA SER A 55 14.93 -15.22 10.80
C SER A 55 14.68 -16.02 9.51
N LEU A 56 14.60 -15.33 8.37
CA LEU A 56 14.52 -16.01 7.09
C LEU A 56 15.75 -16.88 7.08
N ASN A 57 15.54 -18.18 7.30
CA ASN A 57 16.54 -19.17 6.99
C ASN A 57 16.89 -18.87 5.54
N THR A 58 18.15 -18.53 5.29
CA THR A 58 18.72 -18.19 3.99
C THR A 58 18.78 -19.42 3.05
N ALA A 59 17.79 -20.30 3.18
CA ALA A 59 17.68 -21.62 2.59
C ALA A 59 16.28 -21.94 2.05
N ASP A 60 15.35 -20.96 1.96
CA ASP A 60 14.10 -21.16 1.19
C ASP A 60 14.28 -20.74 -0.27
N ALA A 61 14.29 -21.77 -1.11
CA ALA A 61 14.78 -21.82 -2.47
C ALA A 61 13.73 -21.44 -3.54
N ASN A 62 13.12 -20.25 -3.46
CA ASN A 62 12.59 -19.62 -4.68
C ASN A 62 12.24 -18.15 -4.46
N GLY A 63 13.06 -17.22 -4.97
CA GLY A 63 12.75 -15.77 -4.94
C GLY A 63 11.38 -15.43 -5.56
N LEU A 64 10.82 -16.35 -6.37
CA LEU A 64 9.46 -16.28 -6.88
C LEU A 64 8.39 -16.33 -5.77
N SER A 65 8.53 -17.22 -4.79
CA SER A 65 7.58 -17.33 -3.67
C SER A 65 7.60 -16.06 -2.83
N TYR A 66 8.79 -15.53 -2.54
CA TYR A 66 8.96 -14.25 -1.86
C TYR A 66 8.27 -13.10 -2.62
N LEU A 67 8.45 -13.01 -3.94
CA LEU A 67 7.80 -11.97 -4.74
C LEU A 67 6.28 -12.12 -4.75
N ARG A 68 5.75 -13.35 -4.78
CA ARG A 68 4.29 -13.58 -4.71
C ARG A 68 3.71 -13.19 -3.36
N GLU A 69 4.42 -13.48 -2.27
CA GLU A 69 4.05 -13.01 -0.94
C GLU A 69 4.09 -11.47 -0.87
N TYR A 70 5.13 -10.83 -1.40
CA TYR A 70 5.20 -9.37 -1.53
C TYR A 70 4.02 -8.79 -2.31
N MET A 71 3.65 -9.40 -3.45
CA MET A 71 2.52 -8.97 -4.26
C MET A 71 1.16 -9.17 -3.56
N SER A 72 1.09 -10.03 -2.53
CA SER A 72 -0.17 -10.29 -1.80
C SER A 72 -0.64 -9.08 -0.97
N TYR A 73 0.27 -8.19 -0.57
CA TYR A 73 -0.04 -6.94 0.12
C TYR A 73 -0.74 -5.90 -0.78
N PHE A 74 -0.61 -6.05 -2.10
CA PHE A 74 -1.28 -5.18 -3.07
C PHE A 74 -2.62 -5.80 -3.43
N THR A 75 -3.66 -5.46 -2.67
CA THR A 75 -5.02 -6.03 -2.80
C THR A 75 -5.54 -5.98 -4.23
N ASP A 76 -5.42 -4.83 -4.88
CA ASP A 76 -5.87 -4.59 -6.27
C ASP A 76 -4.87 -5.01 -7.35
N GLY A 77 -3.62 -5.34 -6.96
CA GLY A 77 -2.60 -5.80 -7.91
C GLY A 77 -3.01 -7.11 -8.57
N VAL A 78 -2.82 -7.22 -9.89
CA VAL A 78 -3.21 -8.38 -10.71
C VAL A 78 -1.99 -9.21 -11.10
N ILE A 79 -0.90 -8.53 -11.47
CA ILE A 79 0.32 -9.15 -11.95
C ILE A 79 1.53 -8.27 -11.58
N GLY A 80 2.67 -8.90 -11.29
CA GLY A 80 3.93 -8.20 -11.10
C GLY A 80 4.57 -7.87 -12.44
N VAL A 81 5.22 -6.71 -12.53
CA VAL A 81 6.04 -6.31 -13.67
C VAL A 81 7.38 -5.73 -13.23
N CYS A 82 8.42 -6.00 -14.00
CA CYS A 82 9.70 -5.34 -13.86
C CYS A 82 10.30 -5.04 -15.23
N TYR A 83 10.92 -3.88 -15.37
CA TYR A 83 11.78 -3.56 -16.50
C TYR A 83 13.24 -3.96 -16.24
N LEU A 84 13.82 -4.75 -17.14
CA LEU A 84 15.18 -5.30 -17.01
C LEU A 84 16.23 -4.54 -17.83
N GLY A 85 15.82 -3.63 -18.70
CA GLY A 85 16.71 -2.85 -19.57
C GLY A 85 16.36 -2.94 -21.05
N HIS A 86 17.08 -2.16 -21.87
CA HIS A 86 16.95 -2.14 -23.32
C HIS A 86 18.08 -2.96 -23.96
N ARG A 87 17.72 -4.01 -24.69
CA ARG A 87 18.68 -4.86 -25.42
C ARG A 87 18.75 -4.47 -26.89
N GLU A 88 19.94 -4.06 -27.32
CA GLU A 88 20.19 -3.67 -28.71
C GLU A 88 20.00 -4.82 -29.71
N LYS A 89 19.48 -4.47 -30.90
CA LYS A 89 19.33 -5.42 -31.99
C LYS A 89 20.70 -5.92 -32.45
N GLY A 90 20.91 -7.23 -32.40
CA GLY A 90 22.17 -7.87 -32.78
C GLY A 90 23.15 -8.09 -31.62
N ASP A 91 22.78 -7.77 -30.37
CA ASP A 91 23.56 -8.19 -29.20
C ASP A 91 23.62 -9.72 -29.12
N THR A 92 24.83 -10.28 -29.14
CA THR A 92 25.10 -11.72 -29.19
C THR A 92 25.28 -12.37 -27.81
N LYS A 93 25.25 -11.60 -26.71
CA LYS A 93 25.36 -12.16 -25.36
C LYS A 93 24.20 -13.13 -25.08
N PRO A 94 24.44 -14.25 -24.37
CA PRO A 94 23.35 -15.06 -23.83
C PRO A 94 22.41 -14.19 -22.99
N LEU A 95 21.09 -14.43 -23.08
CA LEU A 95 20.10 -13.58 -22.43
C LEU A 95 20.30 -13.52 -20.90
N ALA A 96 20.57 -14.65 -20.26
CA ALA A 96 20.86 -14.71 -18.83
C ALA A 96 22.06 -13.83 -18.44
N ASP A 97 23.17 -13.90 -19.20
CA ASP A 97 24.37 -13.09 -18.96
C ASP A 97 24.10 -11.59 -19.17
N TRP A 98 23.27 -11.28 -20.18
CA TRP A 98 22.84 -9.91 -20.45
C TRP A 98 22.01 -9.37 -19.29
N ILE A 99 20.99 -10.09 -18.81
CA ILE A 99 20.16 -9.70 -17.67
C ILE A 99 21.00 -9.55 -16.39
N GLN A 100 21.91 -10.48 -16.13
CA GLN A 100 22.81 -10.42 -14.98
C GLN A 100 23.66 -9.15 -14.97
N THR A 101 23.99 -8.60 -16.14
CA THR A 101 24.72 -7.34 -16.31
C THR A 101 23.80 -6.13 -16.16
N SER A 102 22.60 -6.19 -16.75
CA SER A 102 21.65 -5.07 -16.77
C SER A 102 20.95 -4.84 -15.42
N ALA A 103 20.61 -5.91 -14.70
CA ALA A 103 19.86 -5.87 -13.44
C ALA A 103 20.50 -6.75 -12.33
N PRO A 104 21.78 -6.51 -11.96
CA PRO A 104 22.54 -7.42 -11.10
C PRO A 104 21.95 -7.57 -9.69
N GLN A 105 21.46 -6.49 -9.10
CA GLN A 105 20.90 -6.53 -7.74
C GLN A 105 19.55 -7.23 -7.70
N LEU A 106 18.71 -6.98 -8.71
CA LEU A 106 17.42 -7.63 -8.83
C LEU A 106 17.58 -9.13 -9.01
N VAL A 107 18.46 -9.57 -9.91
CA VAL A 107 18.74 -11.00 -10.14
C VAL A 107 19.32 -11.67 -8.90
N LYS A 108 20.14 -10.97 -8.12
CA LYS A 108 20.63 -11.48 -6.84
C LYS A 108 19.49 -11.76 -5.85
N LYS A 109 18.46 -10.91 -5.82
CA LYS A 109 17.28 -11.08 -4.96
C LYS A 109 16.24 -12.05 -5.54
N LEU A 110 16.08 -12.06 -6.86
CA LEU A 110 15.10 -12.83 -7.62
C LEU A 110 15.80 -13.71 -8.67
N PRO A 111 16.52 -14.78 -8.24
CA PRO A 111 17.34 -15.59 -9.15
C PRO A 111 16.53 -16.33 -10.22
N PHE A 112 15.23 -16.58 -9.98
CA PHE A 112 14.34 -17.25 -10.94
C PHE A 112 14.26 -16.51 -12.29
N ILE A 113 14.55 -15.20 -12.35
CA ILE A 113 14.56 -14.43 -13.61
C ILE A 113 15.54 -15.05 -14.62
N LEU A 114 16.69 -15.56 -14.16
CA LEU A 114 17.66 -16.23 -15.03
C LEU A 114 17.18 -17.60 -15.49
N GLU A 115 16.33 -18.28 -14.71
CA GLU A 115 15.72 -19.54 -15.10
C GLU A 115 14.71 -19.33 -16.23
N ILE A 116 13.95 -18.23 -16.21
CA ILE A 116 13.10 -17.83 -17.34
C ILE A 116 13.95 -17.57 -18.57
N ALA A 117 15.07 -16.86 -18.43
CA ALA A 117 15.95 -16.53 -19.55
C ALA A 117 16.58 -17.76 -20.23
N ALA A 118 16.67 -18.88 -19.52
CA ALA A 118 17.14 -20.15 -20.07
C ALA A 118 16.03 -20.93 -20.81
N ASP A 119 14.76 -20.60 -20.56
CA ASP A 119 13.59 -21.25 -21.13
C ASP A 119 13.02 -20.45 -22.31
N LYS A 120 13.29 -20.92 -23.53
CA LYS A 120 12.90 -20.22 -24.77
C LYS A 120 11.39 -20.08 -24.95
N GLU A 121 10.59 -20.97 -24.37
CA GLU A 121 9.12 -20.90 -24.49
C GLU A 121 8.53 -19.79 -23.61
N ARG A 122 9.30 -19.31 -22.62
CA ARG A 122 8.91 -18.21 -21.73
C ARG A 122 9.66 -16.91 -22.03
N VAL A 123 10.42 -16.85 -23.12
CA VAL A 123 11.05 -15.64 -23.65
C VAL A 123 10.33 -15.25 -24.94
N LEU A 124 9.55 -14.18 -24.87
CA LEU A 124 8.57 -13.80 -25.87
C LEU A 124 9.00 -12.52 -26.60
N GLY A 125 8.47 -12.32 -27.81
CA GLY A 125 8.76 -11.15 -28.65
C GLY A 125 9.97 -11.34 -29.57
N ASP A 126 10.56 -10.23 -30.01
CA ASP A 126 11.51 -10.24 -31.14
C ASP A 126 12.97 -10.50 -30.73
N GLY A 127 13.25 -10.68 -29.43
CA GLY A 127 14.59 -10.96 -28.90
C GLY A 127 15.50 -9.73 -28.71
N TYR A 128 14.97 -8.54 -28.96
CA TYR A 128 15.62 -7.24 -28.75
C TYR A 128 14.55 -6.19 -28.41
N GLY A 129 14.97 -5.03 -27.90
CA GLY A 129 14.07 -3.97 -27.43
C GLY A 129 14.06 -3.86 -25.90
N ASP A 130 13.02 -3.23 -25.36
CA ASP A 130 12.80 -3.15 -23.92
C ASP A 130 12.39 -4.53 -23.40
N LEU A 131 13.10 -5.03 -22.38
CA LEU A 131 12.82 -6.33 -21.78
C LEU A 131 12.06 -6.16 -20.47
N PHE A 132 10.90 -6.81 -20.39
CA PHE A 132 10.08 -6.86 -19.19
C PHE A 132 10.00 -8.29 -18.63
N CYS A 133 9.88 -8.41 -17.31
CA CYS A 133 9.54 -9.63 -16.61
C CYS A 133 8.13 -9.51 -16.04
N PHE A 134 7.24 -10.43 -16.41
CA PHE A 134 5.88 -10.50 -15.88
C PHE A 134 5.74 -11.70 -14.96
N VAL A 135 5.21 -11.48 -13.76
CA VAL A 135 5.11 -12.49 -12.71
C VAL A 135 3.65 -12.60 -12.28
N PRO A 136 2.97 -13.72 -12.60
CA PRO A 136 1.61 -13.97 -12.15
C PRO A 136 1.52 -13.90 -10.61
N LYS A 137 0.51 -13.16 -10.11
CA LYS A 137 0.36 -12.86 -8.67
C LYS A 137 0.27 -14.13 -7.82
N ASP A 138 -0.44 -15.13 -8.32
CA ASP A 138 -0.63 -16.41 -7.67
C ASP A 138 -0.57 -17.56 -8.69
N THR A 139 -0.80 -18.79 -8.23
CA THR A 139 -0.75 -20.01 -9.04
C THR A 139 -2.03 -20.25 -9.86
N PHE A 140 -3.08 -19.46 -9.65
CA PHE A 140 -4.36 -19.52 -10.36
C PHE A 140 -4.54 -18.38 -11.36
N SER A 141 -3.50 -17.56 -11.53
CA SER A 141 -3.51 -16.41 -12.40
C SER A 141 -3.37 -16.85 -13.86
N THR A 142 -4.20 -16.27 -14.73
CA THR A 142 -4.09 -16.45 -16.18
C THR A 142 -3.26 -15.31 -16.78
N LEU A 143 -2.56 -15.60 -17.87
CA LEU A 143 -1.78 -14.61 -18.62
C LEU A 143 -1.81 -14.94 -20.10
N SER A 144 -2.06 -13.93 -20.93
CA SER A 144 -1.77 -13.94 -22.35
C SER A 144 -0.86 -12.79 -22.74
N VAL A 145 0.01 -13.06 -23.71
CA VAL A 145 0.87 -12.06 -24.35
C VAL A 145 0.60 -12.16 -25.85
N ASN A 146 0.15 -11.07 -26.44
CA ASN A 146 -0.22 -10.99 -27.84
C ASN A 146 0.65 -9.96 -28.55
N ARG A 147 0.87 -10.14 -29.85
CA ARG A 147 1.33 -9.04 -30.70
C ARG A 147 0.24 -7.98 -30.78
N THR A 148 0.65 -6.74 -30.89
CA THR A 148 -0.26 -5.60 -31.02
C THR A 148 -0.11 -4.99 -32.39
N GLU A 149 -1.23 -4.72 -33.04
CA GLU A 149 -1.30 -3.83 -34.19
C GLU A 149 -2.02 -2.54 -33.78
N TRP A 150 -1.43 -1.38 -34.06
CA TRP A 150 -2.03 -0.10 -33.72
C TRP A 150 -2.87 0.42 -34.89
N ILE A 151 -4.16 0.63 -34.63
CA ILE A 151 -5.11 1.13 -35.62
C ILE A 151 -5.43 2.58 -35.30
N SER A 152 -5.33 3.44 -36.31
CA SER A 152 -5.73 4.84 -36.23
C SER A 152 -6.95 5.08 -37.12
N ASP A 153 -8.01 5.60 -36.52
CA ASP A 153 -9.23 6.04 -37.22
C ASP A 153 -9.74 7.39 -36.70
N GLU A 154 -11.00 7.74 -37.01
CA GLU A 154 -11.61 9.00 -36.61
C GLU A 154 -11.88 9.13 -35.09
N TYR A 155 -11.88 8.03 -34.34
CA TYR A 155 -12.14 7.98 -32.90
C TYR A 155 -10.86 7.92 -32.04
N GLY A 156 -9.71 7.67 -32.65
CA GLY A 156 -8.42 7.72 -31.98
C GLY A 156 -7.43 6.69 -32.49
N VAL A 157 -6.46 6.38 -31.63
CA VAL A 157 -5.45 5.35 -31.85
C VAL A 157 -5.61 4.31 -30.76
N TYR A 158 -5.77 3.04 -31.13
CA TYR A 158 -6.03 1.96 -30.18
C TYR A 158 -5.34 0.64 -30.58
N PRO A 159 -4.99 -0.21 -29.60
CA PRO A 159 -4.32 -1.47 -29.85
C PRO A 159 -5.32 -2.58 -30.22
N TYR A 160 -5.03 -3.31 -31.30
CA TYR A 160 -5.75 -4.52 -31.70
C TYR A 160 -4.91 -5.78 -31.41
N ASP A 161 -5.57 -6.86 -30.98
CA ASP A 161 -4.92 -8.15 -30.73
C ASP A 161 -4.53 -8.84 -32.04
N GLY A 162 -3.23 -8.95 -32.28
CA GLY A 162 -2.65 -9.77 -33.34
C GLY A 162 -2.35 -11.19 -32.86
N ASP A 163 -1.24 -11.75 -33.33
CA ASP A 163 -0.83 -13.12 -33.02
C ASP A 163 -0.62 -13.36 -31.52
N VAL A 164 -1.10 -14.49 -31.00
CA VAL A 164 -0.86 -14.91 -29.61
C VAL A 164 0.56 -15.47 -29.50
N LEU A 165 1.39 -14.84 -28.67
CA LEU A 165 2.75 -15.29 -28.36
C LEU A 165 2.77 -16.28 -27.19
N TYR A 166 1.90 -16.08 -26.21
CA TYR A 166 1.76 -16.94 -25.03
C TYR A 166 0.33 -16.85 -24.49
N CYS A 167 -0.20 -17.96 -23.99
CA CYS A 167 -1.46 -17.98 -23.26
C CYS A 167 -1.45 -19.18 -22.30
N SER A 168 -1.73 -18.92 -21.02
CA SER A 168 -1.87 -19.96 -20.00
C SER A 168 -2.94 -19.59 -18.98
N GLU A 169 -3.74 -20.58 -18.59
CA GLU A 169 -4.71 -20.49 -17.49
C GLU A 169 -4.05 -20.64 -16.11
N TYR A 170 -2.86 -21.23 -16.06
CA TYR A 170 -2.02 -21.37 -14.87
C TYR A 170 -0.65 -20.82 -15.21
N ALA A 171 -0.57 -19.49 -15.27
CA ALA A 171 0.57 -18.83 -15.85
C ALA A 171 1.84 -18.98 -15.00
N GLU A 172 2.95 -19.15 -15.70
CA GLU A 172 4.29 -19.05 -15.12
C GLU A 172 4.90 -17.68 -15.47
N PRO A 173 5.95 -17.24 -14.74
CA PRO A 173 6.65 -16.02 -15.09
C PRO A 173 7.25 -16.06 -16.50
N VAL A 174 7.11 -14.96 -17.24
CA VAL A 174 7.60 -14.81 -18.62
C VAL A 174 8.45 -13.54 -18.78
N LEU A 175 9.38 -13.60 -19.72
CA LEU A 175 10.16 -12.47 -20.20
C LEU A 175 9.60 -12.02 -21.55
N VAL A 176 9.34 -10.73 -21.72
CA VAL A 176 8.73 -10.18 -22.93
C VAL A 176 9.56 -9.03 -23.46
N PHE A 177 10.01 -9.17 -24.71
CA PHE A 177 10.59 -8.06 -25.47
C PHE A 177 9.48 -7.21 -26.08
N ALA A 178 9.48 -5.93 -25.75
CA ALA A 178 8.62 -4.91 -26.32
C ALA A 178 9.44 -3.97 -27.21
N ASN A 179 8.96 -3.76 -28.43
CA ASN A 179 9.42 -2.71 -29.33
C ASN A 179 8.27 -1.76 -29.59
N TYR A 180 8.60 -0.55 -30.02
CA TYR A 180 7.62 0.52 -30.22
C TYR A 180 7.64 0.91 -31.69
N GLU A 181 6.46 1.10 -32.27
CA GLU A 181 6.36 1.47 -33.69
C GLU A 181 6.77 2.93 -33.92
N GLN A 182 5.82 3.86 -33.77
CA GLN A 182 6.04 5.28 -33.99
C GLN A 182 6.13 6.06 -32.67
N TYR A 183 5.33 5.67 -31.67
CA TYR A 183 5.24 6.35 -30.39
C TYR A 183 5.68 5.44 -29.24
N TRP A 184 6.19 6.06 -28.16
CA TRP A 184 6.80 5.37 -27.02
C TRP A 184 5.78 4.60 -26.15
N ASP A 185 4.50 4.89 -26.31
CA ASP A 185 3.35 4.21 -25.71
C ASP A 185 2.71 3.16 -26.64
N GLU A 186 3.17 3.07 -27.88
CA GLU A 186 2.66 2.14 -28.89
C GLU A 186 3.50 0.86 -28.99
N SER A 187 3.46 0.06 -27.93
CA SER A 187 4.15 -1.21 -27.84
C SER A 187 3.60 -2.24 -28.83
N ASN A 188 4.48 -3.02 -29.46
CA ASN A 188 4.14 -4.11 -30.38
C ASN A 188 3.67 -5.39 -29.66
N VAL A 189 3.53 -5.32 -28.33
CA VAL A 189 2.99 -6.39 -27.49
C VAL A 189 1.95 -5.84 -26.53
N LYS A 190 0.97 -6.68 -26.19
CA LYS A 190 -0.05 -6.41 -25.16
C LYS A 190 -0.14 -7.60 -24.24
N ILE A 191 -0.19 -7.33 -22.93
CA ILE A 191 -0.46 -8.33 -21.91
C ILE A 191 -1.93 -8.28 -21.50
N SER A 192 -2.51 -9.43 -21.24
CA SER A 192 -3.81 -9.56 -20.56
C SER A 192 -3.67 -10.55 -19.43
N ALA A 193 -4.04 -10.18 -18.21
CA ALA A 193 -3.92 -11.05 -17.04
C ALA A 193 -5.19 -11.00 -16.20
N LEU A 194 -5.53 -12.15 -15.62
CA LEU A 194 -6.59 -12.29 -14.62
C LEU A 194 -5.99 -12.97 -13.39
N SER A 195 -6.02 -12.33 -12.23
CA SER A 195 -5.53 -12.91 -10.98
C SER A 195 -6.52 -13.92 -10.40
N GLY A 196 -6.05 -14.81 -9.51
CA GLY A 196 -6.93 -15.71 -8.78
C GLY A 196 -7.94 -14.99 -7.88
N SER A 197 -7.66 -13.74 -7.49
CA SER A 197 -8.58 -12.85 -6.77
C SER A 197 -9.67 -12.22 -7.67
N GLY A 198 -9.65 -12.46 -8.98
CA GLY A 198 -10.63 -11.95 -9.94
C GLY A 198 -10.30 -10.57 -10.53
N GLY A 199 -9.16 -9.99 -10.21
CA GLY A 199 -8.70 -8.73 -10.80
C GLY A 199 -8.22 -8.96 -12.23
N TYR A 200 -8.53 -8.02 -13.14
CA TYR A 200 -8.21 -8.14 -14.57
C TYR A 200 -7.46 -6.90 -15.06
N VAL A 201 -6.48 -7.10 -15.94
CA VAL A 201 -5.73 -6.00 -16.57
C VAL A 201 -5.41 -6.32 -18.02
N GLN A 202 -5.55 -5.32 -18.90
CA GLN A 202 -4.93 -5.29 -20.22
C GLN A 202 -3.98 -4.11 -20.30
N TRP A 203 -2.78 -4.32 -20.82
CA TRP A 203 -1.78 -3.27 -20.86
C TRP A 203 -0.79 -3.46 -22.01
N CYS A 204 -0.49 -2.38 -22.72
CA CYS A 204 0.62 -2.33 -23.67
C CYS A 204 1.84 -1.80 -22.91
N PRO A 205 2.90 -2.59 -22.68
CA PRO A 205 4.01 -2.17 -21.84
C PRO A 205 4.73 -0.95 -22.41
N TYR A 206 4.89 0.08 -21.60
CA TYR A 206 5.67 1.28 -21.95
C TYR A 206 6.34 1.90 -20.73
N ARG A 207 7.33 2.75 -20.99
CA ARG A 207 8.00 3.57 -19.98
C ARG A 207 7.69 5.04 -20.22
N ASP A 208 7.32 5.73 -19.17
CA ASP A 208 7.16 7.18 -19.18
C ASP A 208 8.55 7.82 -19.10
N LEU A 209 9.09 8.16 -20.28
CA LEU A 209 10.42 8.75 -20.40
C LEU A 209 10.49 10.17 -19.83
N ASP A 210 9.36 10.88 -19.73
CA ASP A 210 9.29 12.20 -19.11
C ASP A 210 9.28 12.09 -17.58
N ASN A 211 8.74 10.99 -17.04
CA ASN A 211 8.76 10.66 -15.60
C ASN A 211 9.93 9.73 -15.23
N ASN A 212 11.15 10.12 -15.60
CA ASN A 212 12.39 9.43 -15.23
C ASN A 212 12.45 7.94 -15.65
N GLY A 213 11.68 7.55 -16.66
CA GLY A 213 11.61 6.17 -17.16
C GLY A 213 10.75 5.24 -16.30
N ALA A 214 9.87 5.77 -15.44
CA ALA A 214 8.95 4.99 -14.63
C ALA A 214 7.98 4.18 -15.49
N LEU A 215 7.47 3.06 -14.95
CA LEU A 215 6.44 2.29 -15.64
C LEU A 215 5.11 3.03 -15.61
N GLY A 216 4.48 3.18 -16.77
CA GLY A 216 3.12 3.69 -16.88
C GLY A 216 2.11 2.63 -16.48
N ILE A 217 1.92 2.45 -15.17
CA ILE A 217 1.06 1.39 -14.61
C ILE A 217 -0.42 1.78 -14.73
N PRO A 218 -1.28 0.92 -15.28
CA PRO A 218 -2.72 1.15 -15.29
C PRO A 218 -3.28 1.12 -13.87
N PHE A 219 -4.19 2.05 -13.61
CA PHE A 219 -4.93 2.17 -12.35
C PHE A 219 -6.38 2.56 -12.64
N TYR A 220 -7.23 2.37 -11.66
CA TYR A 220 -8.58 2.92 -11.65
C TYR A 220 -8.87 3.54 -10.29
N TYR A 221 -9.80 4.49 -10.25
CA TYR A 221 -10.28 5.01 -8.97
C TYR A 221 -11.24 4.00 -8.36
N LYS A 222 -10.93 3.56 -7.16
CA LYS A 222 -11.78 2.65 -6.38
C LYS A 222 -12.26 3.39 -5.16
N GLU A 223 -13.55 3.26 -4.90
CA GLU A 223 -14.17 3.71 -3.66
C GLU A 223 -14.18 2.51 -2.72
N ASP A 224 -13.52 2.67 -1.57
CA ASP A 224 -13.56 1.71 -0.47
C ASP A 224 -14.25 2.37 0.71
N SER A 225 -14.96 1.57 1.51
CA SER A 225 -15.75 2.06 2.63
C SER A 225 -14.90 2.50 3.83
N TYR A 226 -13.61 2.23 3.76
CA TYR A 226 -12.61 2.74 4.67
C TYR A 226 -11.78 3.77 3.92
N ALA A 227 -11.03 3.41 2.87
CA ALA A 227 -9.98 4.22 2.24
C ALA A 227 -10.42 5.42 1.37
N GLY A 228 -11.71 5.78 1.36
CA GLY A 228 -12.27 6.75 0.44
C GLY A 228 -12.03 6.39 -1.05
N THR A 229 -11.81 7.40 -1.90
CA THR A 229 -11.47 7.17 -3.31
C THR A 229 -9.96 7.19 -3.53
N TYR A 230 -9.37 6.06 -3.91
CA TYR A 230 -7.92 5.93 -4.14
C TYR A 230 -7.59 5.32 -5.51
N GLU A 231 -6.33 5.47 -5.94
CA GLU A 231 -5.81 4.87 -7.18
C GLU A 231 -5.41 3.41 -6.94
N ALA A 232 -6.28 2.50 -7.36
CA ALA A 232 -6.02 1.06 -7.34
C ALA A 232 -5.09 0.67 -8.50
N LYS A 233 -3.79 0.59 -8.22
CA LYS A 233 -2.76 0.15 -9.19
C LYS A 233 -2.92 -1.35 -9.51
N LEU A 234 -3.09 -1.66 -10.79
CA LEU A 234 -3.33 -3.03 -11.26
C LEU A 234 -2.05 -3.84 -11.48
N LEU A 235 -0.89 -3.19 -11.62
CA LEU A 235 0.40 -3.85 -11.71
C LEU A 235 1.25 -3.54 -10.48
N VAL A 236 1.97 -4.55 -9.99
CA VAL A 236 2.97 -4.37 -8.94
C VAL A 236 4.34 -4.19 -9.61
N ASP A 237 4.86 -2.96 -9.63
CA ASP A 237 6.19 -2.69 -10.16
C ASP A 237 7.26 -3.08 -9.13
N PHE A 238 8.09 -4.05 -9.51
CA PHE A 238 9.21 -4.54 -8.70
C PHE A 238 10.57 -4.25 -9.34
N THR A 239 10.65 -3.28 -10.28
CA THR A 239 11.88 -2.89 -10.98
C THR A 239 13.00 -2.49 -10.04
N HIS A 240 12.67 -1.77 -8.97
CA HIS A 240 13.64 -1.25 -7.99
C HIS A 240 13.88 -2.20 -6.80
N LEU A 241 13.32 -3.41 -6.85
CA LEU A 241 13.46 -4.37 -5.77
C LEU A 241 14.94 -4.76 -5.60
N GLY A 242 15.53 -4.35 -4.48
CA GLY A 242 16.93 -4.61 -4.14
C GLY A 242 17.94 -3.58 -4.64
N THR A 243 17.52 -2.51 -5.31
CA THR A 243 18.40 -1.38 -5.69
C THR A 243 18.32 -0.21 -4.72
N ASP A 244 17.17 -0.01 -4.06
CA ASP A 244 16.99 1.07 -3.10
C ASP A 244 17.28 0.62 -1.67
N THR A 245 18.11 1.39 -0.97
CA THR A 245 18.18 1.40 0.49
C THR A 245 16.94 2.05 1.13
N ASP A 246 16.12 2.75 0.33
CA ASP A 246 15.03 3.62 0.79
C ASP A 246 13.62 3.09 0.47
N MET A 247 13.39 2.28 -0.57
CA MET A 247 12.27 1.33 -0.59
C MET A 247 12.65 0.15 0.29
N LYS A 248 12.64 0.41 1.61
CA LYS A 248 12.90 -0.61 2.61
C LYS A 248 11.95 -1.79 2.32
N ASP A 249 12.48 -2.99 2.43
CA ASP A 249 11.71 -4.22 2.32
C ASP A 249 10.56 -4.18 3.34
N PRO A 250 9.26 -4.19 2.97
CA PRO A 250 8.17 -4.10 3.94
C PRO A 250 8.18 -5.24 4.95
N PHE A 251 8.83 -6.37 4.63
CA PHE A 251 9.08 -7.47 5.56
C PHE A 251 10.16 -7.18 6.62
N GLN A 252 10.89 -6.07 6.48
CA GLN A 252 11.90 -5.58 7.44
C GLN A 252 11.52 -4.25 8.09
N TRP A 253 10.34 -3.69 7.77
CA TRP A 253 9.89 -2.46 8.40
C TRP A 253 9.59 -2.75 9.87
N ASN A 254 10.37 -2.14 10.74
CA ASN A 254 9.92 -1.94 12.12
C ASN A 254 8.88 -0.80 12.12
N ALA A 255 8.19 -0.64 13.25
CA ALA A 255 7.21 0.41 13.45
C ALA A 255 7.70 1.81 13.03
N TRP A 256 8.97 2.12 13.26
CA TRP A 256 9.54 3.41 12.89
C TRP A 256 9.63 3.61 11.37
N ASP A 257 10.06 2.57 10.66
CA ASP A 257 10.22 2.62 9.20
C ASP A 257 8.87 2.82 8.50
N TYR A 258 7.82 2.21 9.03
CA TYR A 258 6.44 2.43 8.60
C TYR A 258 6.02 3.88 8.81
N ILE A 259 6.22 4.44 10.00
CA ILE A 259 5.77 5.78 10.37
C ILE A 259 6.49 6.88 9.58
N GLN A 260 7.77 6.69 9.22
CA GLN A 260 8.49 7.65 8.37
C GLN A 260 7.99 7.67 6.92
N ALA A 261 7.43 6.55 6.44
CA ALA A 261 6.98 6.41 5.06
C ALA A 261 5.52 6.83 4.87
N ILE A 262 4.76 6.99 5.95
CA ILE A 262 3.36 7.43 5.92
C ILE A 262 3.29 8.91 5.53
N ASP A 263 2.56 9.21 4.46
CA ASP A 263 1.99 10.55 4.26
C ASP A 263 0.77 10.68 5.20
N PRO A 264 0.68 11.71 6.05
CA PRO A 264 -0.51 11.95 6.87
C PRO A 264 -1.81 11.89 6.07
N TYR A 265 -1.81 12.34 4.81
CA TYR A 265 -2.99 12.30 3.95
C TYR A 265 -3.38 10.87 3.52
N ASP A 266 -2.45 9.92 3.55
CA ASP A 266 -2.73 8.50 3.23
C ASP A 266 -3.39 7.76 4.41
N VAL A 267 -3.25 8.26 5.65
CA VAL A 267 -3.88 7.69 6.86
C VAL A 267 -5.07 8.52 7.36
N MET A 268 -5.23 9.75 6.86
CA MET A 268 -6.43 10.57 7.06
C MET A 268 -7.55 10.03 6.18
N ASP A 269 -8.28 9.07 6.73
CA ASP A 269 -9.29 8.30 6.04
C ASP A 269 -10.73 8.75 6.33
N ASP A 270 -11.76 8.13 5.72
CA ASP A 270 -13.22 8.37 5.78
C ASP A 270 -13.81 9.07 7.04
N GLY A 271 -13.45 10.34 7.22
CA GLY A 271 -13.89 11.19 8.34
C GLY A 271 -13.06 11.07 9.64
N TRP A 272 -12.00 10.27 9.65
CA TRP A 272 -10.95 10.37 10.67
C TRP A 272 -10.12 11.62 10.38
N GLY A 273 -10.04 12.52 11.34
CA GLY A 273 -9.44 13.83 11.11
C GLY A 273 -8.61 14.31 12.26
N ALA A 274 -7.61 15.14 11.95
CA ALA A 274 -6.90 15.88 12.97
C ALA A 274 -7.88 16.82 13.70
N PRO A 275 -7.95 16.79 15.03
CA PRO A 275 -8.78 17.70 15.78
C PRO A 275 -8.17 19.10 15.78
N TYR A 276 -9.02 20.11 15.92
CA TYR A 276 -8.56 21.44 16.36
C TYR A 276 -8.35 21.45 17.87
N ASP A 277 -7.58 22.43 18.37
CA ASP A 277 -7.39 22.66 19.80
C ASP A 277 -8.71 22.60 20.58
N THR A 278 -9.74 23.29 20.12
CA THR A 278 -11.05 23.35 20.79
C THR A 278 -11.77 22.01 20.90
N ALA A 279 -11.49 21.06 19.99
CA ALA A 279 -12.09 19.73 20.02
C ALA A 279 -11.39 18.80 21.03
N LEU A 280 -10.09 19.02 21.29
CA LEU A 280 -9.31 18.24 22.25
C LEU A 280 -9.36 18.83 23.66
N MET A 281 -9.69 20.12 23.79
CA MET A 281 -9.85 20.80 25.09
C MET A 281 -10.85 20.09 26.00
N ASN A 282 -10.46 19.96 27.27
CA ASN A 282 -11.27 19.36 28.34
C ASN A 282 -11.70 17.91 28.05
N THR A 283 -10.90 17.17 27.29
CA THR A 283 -11.13 15.75 26.99
C THR A 283 -10.20 14.84 27.79
N LYS A 284 -10.64 13.60 28.00
CA LYS A 284 -9.85 12.54 28.64
C LYS A 284 -9.87 11.32 27.73
N TRP A 285 -8.72 10.67 27.60
CA TRP A 285 -8.55 9.53 26.71
C TRP A 285 -7.86 8.39 27.45
N GLN A 286 -8.47 7.22 27.41
CA GLN A 286 -7.96 5.98 27.97
C GLN A 286 -6.83 5.45 27.07
N CYS A 287 -5.64 5.23 27.64
CA CYS A 287 -4.48 4.70 26.95
C CYS A 287 -4.17 3.29 27.46
N GLY A 288 -4.56 2.27 26.68
CA GLY A 288 -4.50 0.87 27.11
C GLY A 288 -5.25 0.64 28.43
N GLU A 289 -4.84 -0.36 29.20
CA GLU A 289 -5.57 -0.76 30.43
C GLU A 289 -5.27 0.12 31.66
N ASN A 290 -4.10 0.76 31.67
CA ASN A 290 -3.52 1.30 32.91
C ASN A 290 -3.24 2.80 32.87
N TRP A 291 -3.42 3.47 31.74
CA TRP A 291 -3.11 4.89 31.61
C TRP A 291 -4.30 5.68 31.11
N TYR A 292 -4.34 6.97 31.43
CA TYR A 292 -5.16 7.92 30.68
C TYR A 292 -4.46 9.27 30.60
N ILE A 293 -4.76 10.02 29.55
CA ILE A 293 -4.30 11.38 29.32
C ILE A 293 -5.49 12.34 29.42
N SER A 294 -5.27 13.50 30.03
CA SER A 294 -6.26 14.55 30.21
C SER A 294 -5.75 15.84 29.58
N PHE A 295 -6.50 16.38 28.63
CA PHE A 295 -6.22 17.64 27.98
C PHE A 295 -7.11 18.71 28.61
N GLY A 296 -6.51 19.66 29.32
CA GLY A 296 -7.20 20.81 29.92
C GLY A 296 -7.06 22.07 29.08
N GLU A 297 -7.91 23.06 29.34
CA GLU A 297 -7.90 24.39 28.72
C GLU A 297 -6.98 25.39 29.46
N GLY A 298 -6.28 26.25 28.71
CA GLY A 298 -6.10 27.67 29.05
C GLY A 298 -5.44 28.04 30.39
N ASN A 299 -4.33 27.41 30.79
CA ASN A 299 -3.52 27.92 31.91
C ASN A 299 -2.00 27.69 31.76
N CYS A 300 -1.51 27.75 30.52
CA CYS A 300 -0.09 27.66 30.19
C CYS A 300 0.30 28.78 29.20
N ASP A 301 1.59 28.90 28.91
CA ASP A 301 2.20 29.87 27.98
C ASP A 301 1.30 30.17 26.75
N PRO A 302 1.17 31.45 26.30
CA PRO A 302 0.34 31.85 25.16
C PRO A 302 0.60 31.08 23.85
N ALA A 303 1.75 30.44 23.72
CA ALA A 303 2.07 29.60 22.57
C ALA A 303 1.35 28.24 22.58
N TYR A 304 0.63 27.85 23.64
CA TYR A 304 0.00 26.54 23.81
C TYR A 304 -1.51 26.63 24.07
N ALA A 305 -2.24 25.58 23.69
CA ALA A 305 -3.69 25.49 23.82
C ALA A 305 -4.12 25.21 25.27
N GLY A 306 -3.32 24.44 26.01
CA GLY A 306 -3.61 24.17 27.41
C GLY A 306 -2.63 23.24 28.11
N CYS A 307 -3.00 22.87 29.34
CA CYS A 307 -2.22 21.95 30.16
C CYS A 307 -2.61 20.51 29.87
N VAL A 308 -1.65 19.59 29.97
CA VAL A 308 -1.88 18.16 29.84
C VAL A 308 -1.41 17.43 31.10
N GLU A 309 -2.16 16.42 31.51
CA GLU A 309 -1.83 15.56 32.64
C GLU A 309 -1.98 14.09 32.24
N ILE A 310 -0.99 13.27 32.58
CA ILE A 310 -0.99 11.84 32.28
C ILE A 310 -0.98 11.05 33.58
N TYR A 311 -1.89 10.09 33.67
CA TYR A 311 -2.14 9.31 34.87
C TYR A 311 -1.88 7.83 34.62
N LYS A 312 -1.34 7.15 35.63
CA LYS A 312 -1.18 5.69 35.65
C LYS A 312 -1.96 5.08 36.81
N LYS A 313 -2.60 3.95 36.56
CA LYS A 313 -3.23 3.13 37.59
C LYS A 313 -2.16 2.60 38.54
N SER A 314 -2.40 2.71 39.84
CA SER A 314 -1.46 2.18 40.85
C SER A 314 -1.38 0.65 40.76
N GLU A 315 -0.24 0.07 41.14
CA GLU A 315 -0.04 -1.39 41.16
C GLU A 315 -1.04 -2.13 42.08
N GLN A 316 -1.65 -1.41 43.04
CA GLN A 316 -2.70 -1.92 43.93
C GLN A 316 -4.11 -1.76 43.36
N GLY A 317 -4.24 -1.30 42.11
CA GLY A 317 -5.40 -1.51 41.25
C GLY A 317 -6.61 -0.60 41.47
N GLN A 318 -6.61 0.29 42.47
CA GLN A 318 -7.83 1.03 42.84
C GLN A 318 -7.87 2.50 42.40
N ASN A 319 -6.73 3.19 42.26
CA ASN A 319 -6.72 4.63 41.95
C ASN A 319 -5.66 4.98 40.90
N TYR A 320 -5.97 6.00 40.08
CA TYR A 320 -5.01 6.61 39.16
C TYR A 320 -4.19 7.67 39.87
N GLN A 321 -2.89 7.72 39.59
CA GLN A 321 -1.97 8.73 40.10
C GLN A 321 -1.40 9.53 38.93
N LYS A 322 -1.36 10.87 39.08
CA LYS A 322 -0.73 11.75 38.10
C LYS A 322 0.77 11.48 38.10
N LEU A 323 1.33 11.13 36.95
CA LEU A 323 2.75 10.89 36.78
C LEU A 323 3.44 11.97 35.95
N TYR A 324 2.79 12.47 34.92
CA TYR A 324 3.33 13.53 34.08
C TYR A 324 2.37 14.72 34.03
N SER A 325 2.94 15.92 33.89
CA SER A 325 2.20 17.14 33.59
C SER A 325 2.99 18.02 32.65
N GLY A 326 2.31 18.82 31.85
CA GLY A 326 2.94 19.82 31.02
C GLY A 326 1.94 20.55 30.12
N VAL A 327 2.31 20.78 28.87
CA VAL A 327 1.55 21.63 27.93
C VAL A 327 1.32 20.92 26.60
N TRP A 328 0.26 21.31 25.90
CA TRP A 328 -0.10 20.76 24.60
C TRP A 328 -0.68 21.82 23.66
N ARG A 329 -0.59 21.57 22.36
CA ARG A 329 -1.30 22.29 21.29
C ARG A 329 -1.34 21.46 20.01
N MET A 330 -2.28 21.75 19.13
CA MET A 330 -2.27 21.29 17.75
C MET A 330 -1.41 22.21 16.87
N ASP A 331 -0.67 21.61 15.97
CA ASP A 331 0.15 22.23 14.93
C ASP A 331 -0.19 21.49 13.64
N GLU A 332 -1.17 22.02 12.90
CA GLU A 332 -1.83 21.34 11.77
C GLU A 332 -2.36 19.96 12.21
N GLU A 333 -1.88 18.86 11.62
CA GLU A 333 -2.30 17.49 11.95
C GLU A 333 -1.63 16.91 13.21
N TYR A 334 -0.67 17.64 13.81
CA TYR A 334 0.19 17.11 14.85
C TYR A 334 -0.11 17.69 16.23
N LEU A 335 -0.28 16.81 17.21
CA LEU A 335 -0.27 17.15 18.62
C LEU A 335 1.18 17.39 19.08
N ARG A 336 1.48 18.63 19.45
CA ARG A 336 2.70 18.98 20.19
C ARG A 336 2.46 18.72 21.65
N LEU A 337 3.30 17.89 22.25
CA LEU A 337 3.21 17.54 23.66
C LEU A 337 4.55 17.77 24.35
N GLU A 338 4.55 18.55 25.42
CA GLU A 338 5.70 18.70 26.32
C GLU A 338 5.27 18.29 27.71
N VAL A 339 5.79 17.19 28.23
CA VAL A 339 5.42 16.65 29.54
C VAL A 339 6.64 16.33 30.38
N THR A 340 6.52 16.56 31.69
CA THR A 340 7.60 16.32 32.65
C THR A 340 7.11 15.50 33.84
N SER A 341 7.95 14.58 34.29
CA SER A 341 7.84 13.83 35.55
C SER A 341 9.17 13.89 36.29
N GLY A 342 9.28 14.77 37.29
CA GLY A 342 10.55 15.01 37.99
C GLY A 342 11.62 15.56 37.03
N SER A 343 12.66 14.77 36.75
CA SER A 343 13.73 15.11 35.79
C SER A 343 13.53 14.50 34.40
N ASP A 344 12.51 13.65 34.20
CA ASP A 344 12.18 13.07 32.90
C ASP A 344 11.27 14.02 32.13
N THR A 345 11.77 14.58 31.04
CA THR A 345 11.00 15.48 30.14
C THR A 345 10.90 14.84 28.77
N ARG A 346 9.67 14.77 28.23
CA ARG A 346 9.36 14.25 26.90
C ARG A 346 8.73 15.36 26.08
N ASN A 347 9.33 15.63 24.92
CA ASN A 347 8.83 16.59 23.93
C ASN A 347 8.72 15.87 22.59
N GLY A 348 7.55 15.94 21.95
CA GLY A 348 7.35 15.33 20.64
C GLY A 348 6.19 15.94 19.85
N SER A 349 6.18 15.62 18.56
CA SER A 349 5.15 15.96 17.59
C SER A 349 4.48 14.67 17.11
N PHE A 350 3.22 14.47 17.46
CA PHE A 350 2.54 13.20 17.24
C PHE A 350 1.40 13.42 16.27
N LEU A 351 1.35 12.70 15.15
CA LEU A 351 0.16 12.69 14.32
C LEU A 351 -0.98 12.12 15.17
N ILE A 352 -2.12 12.80 15.19
CA ILE A 352 -3.33 12.28 15.85
C ILE A 352 -4.53 12.37 14.92
N LEU A 353 -5.35 11.33 14.93
CA LEU A 353 -6.57 11.24 14.13
C LEU A 353 -7.72 10.83 15.04
N ILE A 354 -8.79 11.62 15.07
CA ILE A 354 -10.01 11.30 15.82
C ILE A 354 -11.04 10.73 14.85
N SER A 355 -11.61 9.58 15.23
CA SER A 355 -12.70 8.93 14.50
C SER A 355 -13.91 9.85 14.29
N PRO A 356 -14.74 9.62 13.25
CA PRO A 356 -15.98 10.36 13.04
C PRO A 356 -16.94 10.34 14.24
N SER A 357 -16.88 9.27 15.04
CA SER A 357 -17.67 9.12 16.26
C SER A 357 -17.23 10.04 17.40
N GLY A 358 -15.96 10.48 17.38
CA GLY A 358 -15.32 11.19 18.49
C GLY A 358 -14.93 10.28 19.66
N GLU A 359 -15.14 8.96 19.57
CA GLU A 359 -14.89 8.02 20.66
C GLU A 359 -13.51 7.35 20.60
N GLU A 360 -12.85 7.39 19.45
CA GLU A 360 -11.52 6.82 19.24
C GLU A 360 -10.55 7.87 18.67
N MET A 361 -9.29 7.80 19.11
CA MET A 361 -8.19 8.63 18.65
C MET A 361 -6.94 7.78 18.42
N ASP A 362 -6.45 7.73 17.19
CA ASP A 362 -5.15 7.16 16.91
C ASP A 362 -4.06 8.19 17.17
N MET A 363 -3.05 7.79 17.92
CA MET A 363 -1.85 8.58 18.16
C MET A 363 -0.64 7.82 17.65
N TYR A 364 0.12 8.44 16.76
CA TYR A 364 1.32 7.88 16.15
C TYR A 364 2.57 8.38 16.88
N MET A 365 3.66 7.61 16.83
CA MET A 365 4.96 8.07 17.33
C MET A 365 5.46 9.29 16.54
N ASP A 366 6.36 10.08 17.13
CA ASP A 366 6.96 11.22 16.41
C ASP A 366 7.83 10.71 15.25
N TYR A 367 7.40 10.97 14.02
CA TYR A 367 8.07 10.45 12.82
C TYR A 367 9.47 11.01 12.59
N ARG A 368 9.81 12.17 13.17
CA ARG A 368 11.12 12.82 13.01
C ARG A 368 12.11 12.36 14.06
N THR A 369 11.65 12.23 15.29
CA THR A 369 12.52 12.04 16.45
C THR A 369 12.36 10.68 17.10
N GLY A 370 11.24 9.99 16.86
CA GLY A 370 10.95 8.70 17.44
C GLY A 370 10.40 8.67 18.81
N VAL A 371 10.27 9.85 19.40
CA VAL A 371 9.77 9.99 20.73
C VAL A 371 8.39 9.36 20.76
N ILE A 372 8.15 8.56 21.79
CA ILE A 372 6.85 7.99 22.10
C ILE A 372 6.33 8.59 23.41
N PRO A 373 5.01 8.76 23.56
CA PRO A 373 4.40 9.12 24.82
C PRO A 373 4.73 8.08 25.91
N PRO A 374 4.74 8.46 27.21
CA PRO A 374 5.10 7.57 28.32
C PRO A 374 4.26 6.29 28.45
N PHE A 375 3.09 6.23 27.82
CA PHE A 375 2.15 5.12 27.89
C PHE A 375 2.20 4.19 26.66
N PHE A 376 3.03 4.49 25.66
CA PHE A 376 3.22 3.61 24.50
C PHE A 376 3.95 2.33 24.90
N ILE A 377 3.66 1.25 24.17
CA ILE A 377 4.39 0.00 24.27
C ILE A 377 5.64 0.12 23.38
N GLU A 378 6.81 -0.25 23.89
CA GLU A 378 8.03 -0.22 23.07
C GLU A 378 7.88 -1.16 21.86
N GLY A 379 8.19 -0.63 20.68
CA GLY A 379 8.08 -1.36 19.41
C GLY A 379 6.76 -1.17 18.66
N THR A 380 5.77 -0.46 19.22
CA THR A 380 4.54 -0.06 18.49
C THR A 380 4.72 1.30 17.80
N GLY A 381 4.19 1.44 16.57
CA GLY A 381 4.28 2.69 15.80
C GLY A 381 3.15 3.68 16.10
N PHE A 382 2.03 3.18 16.62
CA PHE A 382 0.88 3.97 17.03
C PHE A 382 0.10 3.25 18.14
N MET A 383 -0.83 3.96 18.75
CA MET A 383 -1.77 3.44 19.73
C MET A 383 -3.13 4.10 19.54
N THR A 384 -4.19 3.30 19.52
CA THR A 384 -5.56 3.78 19.61
C THR A 384 -5.94 4.08 21.06
N LEU A 385 -6.52 5.26 21.26
CA LEU A 385 -6.98 5.80 22.52
C LEU A 385 -8.51 5.87 22.49
N THR A 386 -9.17 5.56 23.60
CA THR A 386 -10.64 5.61 23.67
C THR A 386 -11.09 6.78 24.53
N TYR A 387 -12.10 7.51 24.08
CA TYR A 387 -12.68 8.62 24.82
C TYR A 387 -13.18 8.13 26.18
N ARG A 388 -12.84 8.87 27.23
CA ARG A 388 -13.21 8.54 28.59
C ARG A 388 -14.29 9.48 29.08
N TYR A 389 -15.53 8.99 29.07
CA TYR A 389 -16.60 9.56 29.86
C TYR A 389 -16.23 9.41 31.35
N GLU A 390 -16.40 10.48 32.12
CA GLU A 390 -15.83 10.61 33.47
C GLU A 390 -16.03 9.41 34.40
#